data_AF-A0A496LSD6-F1
#
_entry.id   AF-A0A496LSD6-F1
#
_cell.length_a   1.000
_cell.length_b   1.000
_cell.length_c   1.000
_cell.angle_alpha   90.00
_cell.angle_beta   90.00
_cell.angle_gamma   90.00
#
_symmetry.space_group_name_H-M   'P 1'
#
loop_
_entity.id
_entity.type
_entity.pdbx_description
1 polymer ?
#
loop_
_entity_poly.entity_id
_entity_poly.type
_entity_poly.pdbx_seq_one_letter_code
_entity_poly.pdbx_strand_id
1 'polypeptide(L)' 'MSEHAADAAQKDEFELELDRQREILQACQREKGLSSCFACEAMFECKTRKNYVDAVYSSMSKGDGGGFDF' A
#
# COMPACT_ATOMS: atom_id res chain seq x y z
N MET A 1 0.71 -9.65 -27.63
CA MET A 1 -0.27 -9.93 -26.56
C MET A 1 0.47 -10.66 -25.46
N SER A 2 0.54 -10.01 -24.29
CA SER A 2 0.71 -10.62 -22.97
C SER A 2 1.95 -11.47 -22.72
N GLU A 3 3.12 -10.82 -22.62
CA GLU A 3 4.25 -11.36 -21.84
C GLU A 3 4.15 -10.83 -20.41
N HIS A 4 3.46 -11.55 -19.54
CA HIS A 4 3.73 -11.56 -18.10
C HIS A 4 3.28 -12.92 -17.58
N ALA A 5 4.09 -13.93 -17.88
CA ALA A 5 4.03 -15.23 -17.23
C ALA A 5 4.83 -15.16 -15.93
N ALA A 6 4.13 -15.39 -14.83
CA ALA A 6 4.58 -15.70 -13.47
C ALA A 6 6.09 -15.99 -13.29
N ASP A 7 6.78 -15.08 -12.60
CA ASP A 7 7.90 -15.45 -11.72
C ASP A 7 7.35 -15.57 -10.30
N ALA A 8 7.12 -16.80 -9.87
CA ALA A 8 6.73 -17.11 -8.51
C ALA A 8 7.96 -17.68 -7.79
N ALA A 9 8.62 -16.88 -6.94
CA ALA A 9 9.29 -17.39 -5.73
C ALA A 9 9.92 -16.36 -4.77
N GLN A 10 10.05 -15.06 -5.09
CA GLN A 10 10.63 -14.13 -4.13
C GLN A 10 9.98 -12.75 -4.21
N LYS A 11 9.15 -12.44 -3.20
CA LYS A 11 8.66 -11.07 -3.00
C LYS A 11 9.86 -10.18 -2.74
N ASP A 12 9.99 -9.11 -3.49
CA ASP A 12 11.01 -8.11 -3.20
C ASP A 12 10.68 -7.35 -1.89
N GLU A 13 11.63 -6.59 -1.38
CA GLU A 13 11.45 -5.86 -0.12
C GLU A 13 10.27 -4.88 -0.16
N PHE A 14 9.95 -4.34 -1.33
CA PHE A 14 8.84 -3.40 -1.52
C PHE A 14 7.49 -4.12 -1.52
N GLU A 15 7.42 -5.31 -2.12
CA GLU A 15 6.24 -6.18 -2.04
C GLU A 15 5.96 -6.65 -0.60
N LEU A 16 7.01 -7.01 0.14
CA LEU A 16 6.89 -7.37 1.56
C LEU A 16 6.40 -6.19 2.41
N GLU A 17 6.93 -4.99 2.18
CA GLU A 17 6.50 -3.78 2.88
C GLU A 17 5.06 -3.38 2.50
N LEU A 18 4.68 -3.50 1.23
CA LEU A 18 3.31 -3.28 0.78
C LEU A 18 2.33 -4.20 1.48
N ASP A 19 2.63 -5.50 1.57
CA ASP A 19 1.77 -6.46 2.27
C ASP A 19 1.66 -6.14 3.77
N ARG A 20 2.78 -5.76 4.41
CA ARG A 20 2.77 -5.32 5.80
C ARG A 20 1.88 -4.10 6.01
N GLN A 21 2.04 -3.04 5.21
CA GLN A 21 1.21 -1.84 5.32
C GLN A 21 -0.26 -2.12 5.00
N ARG A 22 -0.54 -3.06 4.08
CA ARG A 22 -1.90 -3.53 3.78
C ARG A 22 -2.55 -4.16 5.00
N GLU A 23 -1.85 -5.06 5.69
CA GLU A 23 -2.37 -5.72 6.89
C GLU A 23 -2.68 -4.70 8.00
N ILE A 24 -1.79 -3.74 8.22
CA ILE A 24 -1.97 -2.65 9.19
C ILE A 24 -3.20 -1.79 8.82
N LEU A 25 -3.34 -1.43 7.55
CA LEU A 25 -4.47 -0.64 7.07
C LEU A 25 -5.80 -1.38 7.22
N GLN A 26 -5.84 -2.66 6.87
CA GLN A 26 -7.04 -3.49 7.04
C GLN A 26 -7.38 -3.72 8.52
N ALA A 27 -6.38 -3.88 9.38
CA ALA A 27 -6.61 -3.95 10.83
C ALA A 27 -7.23 -2.65 11.35
N CYS A 28 -6.66 -1.50 10.97
CA CYS A 28 -7.19 -0.18 11.32
C CYS A 28 -8.65 0.01 10.84
N GLN A 29 -8.95 -0.42 9.61
CA GLN A 29 -10.31 -0.41 9.08
C GLN A 29 -11.27 -1.26 9.92
N ARG A 30 -10.89 -2.51 10.24
CA ARG A 30 -11.70 -3.41 11.07
C ARG A 30 -11.92 -2.86 12.49
N GLU A 31 -10.87 -2.34 13.13
CA GLU A 31 -10.96 -1.74 14.48
C GLU A 31 -11.91 -0.54 14.53
N LYS A 32 -11.97 0.23 13.44
CA LYS A 32 -12.88 1.37 13.29
C LYS A 32 -14.26 0.97 12.74
N GLY A 33 -14.49 -0.29 12.42
CA GLY A 33 -15.72 -0.76 11.77
C GLY A 33 -15.93 -0.21 10.35
N LEU A 34 -14.86 0.17 9.67
CA LEU A 34 -14.90 0.73 8.31
C LEU A 34 -14.55 -0.36 7.28
N SER A 35 -15.21 -0.31 6.12
CA SER A 35 -14.87 -1.15 4.96
C SER A 35 -13.85 -0.50 4.02
N SER A 36 -13.61 0.79 4.17
CA SER A 36 -12.71 1.58 3.34
C SER A 36 -12.26 2.85 4.07
N CYS A 37 -11.05 3.32 3.74
CA CYS A 37 -10.56 4.60 4.26
C CYS A 37 -11.35 5.82 3.75
N PHE A 38 -12.15 5.69 2.67
CA PHE A 38 -13.01 6.77 2.19
C PHE A 38 -14.11 7.15 3.20
N ALA A 39 -14.52 6.22 4.05
CA ALA A 39 -15.48 6.47 5.12
C ALA A 39 -14.82 6.92 6.42
N CYS A 40 -13.49 7.09 6.44
CA CYS A 40 -12.74 7.52 7.61
C CYS A 40 -12.70 9.05 7.70
N GLU A 41 -13.11 9.62 8.83
CA GLU A 41 -13.05 11.07 9.06
C GLU A 41 -11.62 11.62 8.95
N ALA A 42 -10.63 10.81 9.33
CA ALA A 42 -9.22 11.17 9.25
C ALA A 42 -8.61 10.89 7.86
N MET A 43 -9.38 10.63 6.79
CA MET A 43 -8.87 10.15 5.49
C MET A 43 -7.65 10.94 4.96
N PHE A 44 -7.69 12.28 5.05
CA PHE A 44 -6.63 13.16 4.54
C PHE A 44 -5.39 13.21 5.45
N GLU A 45 -5.56 12.97 6.74
CA GLU A 45 -4.50 13.07 7.77
C GLU A 45 -4.03 11.70 8.30
N CYS A 46 -4.71 10.62 7.88
CA CYS A 46 -4.47 9.27 8.39
C CYS A 46 -3.11 8.77 7.93
N LYS A 47 -2.16 8.72 8.88
CA LYS A 47 -0.81 8.22 8.64
C LYS A 47 -0.80 6.77 8.15
N THR A 48 -1.68 5.90 8.67
CA THR A 48 -1.80 4.52 8.21
C THR A 48 -2.18 4.43 6.72
N ARG A 49 -3.10 5.29 6.28
CA ARG A 49 -3.46 5.38 4.85
C ARG A 49 -2.29 5.90 4.02
N LYS A 50 -1.64 6.98 4.46
CA LYS A 50 -0.48 7.56 3.75
C LYS A 50 0.64 6.54 3.58
N ASN A 51 1.05 5.87 4.66
CA ASN A 51 2.07 4.82 4.62
C ASN A 51 1.72 3.69 3.63
N TYR A 52 0.46 3.25 3.59
CA TYR A 52 0.03 2.24 2.62
C TYR A 52 0.13 2.76 1.18
N VAL A 53 -0.30 3.99 0.92
CA VAL A 53 -0.18 4.62 -0.40
C VAL A 53 1.29 4.75 -0.81
N ASP A 54 2.16 5.18 0.10
CA ASP A 54 3.60 5.29 -0.13
C ASP A 54 4.23 3.93 -0.45
N ALA A 55 3.83 2.87 0.26
CA ALA A 55 4.29 1.51 0.01
C ALA A 55 3.79 0.97 -1.35
N VAL A 56 2.56 1.31 -1.77
CA VAL A 56 2.06 0.98 -3.12
C VAL A 56 2.94 1.63 -4.18
N TYR A 57 3.20 2.93 -4.07
CA TYR A 57 4.06 3.63 -5.03
C TYR A 57 5.47 3.07 -5.04
N SER A 58 6.06 2.83 -3.86
CA SER A 58 7.40 2.26 -3.74
C SER A 58 7.50 0.87 -4.35
N SER A 59 6.46 0.03 -4.21
CA SER A 59 6.38 -1.29 -4.84
C SER A 59 6.23 -1.20 -6.36
N MET A 60 5.46 -0.24 -6.87
CA MET A 60 5.30 -0.02 -8.30
C MET A 60 6.53 0.58 -8.96
N SER A 61 7.25 1.47 -8.27
CA SER A 61 8.47 2.10 -8.78
C SER A 61 9.75 1.33 -8.40
N LYS A 62 9.65 0.28 -7.59
CA LYS A 62 10.79 -0.47 -7.02
C LYS A 62 11.83 0.44 -6.35
N GLY A 63 11.34 1.44 -5.62
CA GLY A 63 12.18 2.44 -4.96
C GLY A 63 12.84 3.46 -5.90
N ASP A 64 12.60 3.38 -7.20
CA ASP A 64 12.98 4.44 -8.13
C ASP A 64 12.10 5.65 -7.79
N GLY A 65 12.73 6.75 -7.37
CA GLY A 65 12.11 7.88 -6.70
C GLY A 65 11.16 8.64 -7.62
N GLY A 66 9.96 8.10 -7.82
CA GLY A 66 8.82 8.80 -8.39
C GLY A 66 8.33 9.82 -7.39
N GLY A 67 9.03 10.95 -7.32
CA GLY A 67 8.68 12.07 -6.47
C GLY A 67 7.28 12.58 -6.80
N PHE A 68 6.34 12.37 -5.89
CA PHE A 68 5.09 13.09 -5.84
C PHE A 68 5.02 13.77 -4.47
N ASP A 69 5.37 15.06 -4.48
CA ASP A 69 4.94 16.01 -3.45
C ASP A 69 3.40 15.99 -3.41
N PHE A 70 2.84 15.71 -2.23
CA PHE A 70 1.40 15.77 -1.94
C PHE A 70 1.09 16.89 -0.95
#